data_AF-A4I795-F1
#
_entry.id   AF-A4I795-F1
#
_cell.length_a   1.000
_cell.length_b   1.000
_cell.length_c   1.000
_cell.angle_alpha   90.00
_cell.angle_beta   90.00
_cell.angle_gamma   90.00
#
_symmetry.space_group_name_H-M   'P 1'
#
loop_
_entity.id
_entity.type
_entity.pdbx_description
1 polymer ?
#
loop_
_entity_poly.entity_id
_entity_poly.type
_entity_poly.pdbx_seq_one_letter_code
_entity_poly.pdbx_strand_id
1 'polypeptide(L)'
;MSGKAPAPLCLRSLKKEDLNYEGRVRAEKHKDELILDYTAYLAAHPEITPLLHDIMQHLLLQKPDHPLAAMSEFVRARTSSFL
;
A
#
# COMPACT_ATOMS: atom_id res chain seq x y z
N MET A 1 18.44 -5.76 -17.19
CA MET A 1 17.00 -5.57 -16.89
C MET A 1 16.87 -4.23 -16.20
N SER A 2 16.35 -3.20 -16.88
CA SER A 2 16.28 -1.84 -16.34
C SER A 2 15.26 -1.79 -15.20
N GLY A 3 15.74 -1.81 -13.95
CA GLY A 3 14.93 -1.65 -12.76
C GLY A 3 14.46 -0.21 -12.65
N LYS A 4 13.45 0.17 -13.41
CA LYS A 4 12.78 1.46 -13.26
C LYS A 4 12.01 1.39 -11.94
N ALA A 5 12.60 1.93 -10.87
CA ALA A 5 11.93 2.09 -9.60
C ALA A 5 10.55 2.74 -9.86
N PRO A 6 9.45 2.23 -9.27
CA PRO A 6 8.15 2.86 -9.42
C PRO A 6 8.27 4.30 -8.97
N ALA A 7 7.73 5.21 -9.78
CA ALA A 7 7.74 6.63 -9.48
C ALA A 7 7.23 6.83 -8.04
N PRO A 8 7.86 7.71 -7.23
CA PRO A 8 7.38 8.02 -5.89
C PRO A 8 5.87 8.29 -5.96
N LEU A 9 5.12 7.85 -4.95
CA LEU A 9 3.73 8.27 -4.74
C LEU A 9 3.74 9.79 -4.66
N CYS A 10 3.64 10.44 -5.82
CA CYS A 10 3.55 11.87 -5.94
C CYS A 10 2.18 12.16 -5.36
N LEU A 11 2.16 12.49 -4.07
CA LEU A 11 1.06 13.17 -3.42
C LEU A 11 0.97 14.53 -4.11
N ARG A 12 0.48 14.52 -5.36
CA ARG A 12 0.15 15.70 -6.13
C ARG A 12 -0.70 16.51 -5.18
N SER A 13 -0.22 17.71 -4.86
CA SER A 13 -0.89 18.72 -4.04
C SER A 13 -2.39 18.49 -4.11
N LEU A 14 -2.94 17.95 -3.01
CA LEU A 14 -4.35 17.59 -2.88
C LEU A 14 -5.15 18.89 -2.94
N LYS A 15 -5.31 19.45 -4.13
CA LYS A 15 -6.35 20.44 -4.37
C LYS A 15 -7.64 19.75 -3.98
N LYS A 16 -8.36 20.35 -3.03
CA LYS A 16 -9.68 19.87 -2.63
C LYS A 16 -10.54 19.81 -3.90
N GLU A 17 -10.79 18.61 -4.38
CA GLU A 17 -11.67 18.36 -5.53
C GLU A 17 -13.06 18.87 -5.15
N ASP A 18 -13.69 19.60 -6.06
CA ASP A 18 -15.06 20.06 -5.85
C ASP A 18 -15.99 18.86 -6.09
N LEU A 19 -16.72 18.41 -5.07
CA LEU A 19 -17.59 17.22 -5.13
C LEU A 19 -18.91 17.48 -5.87
N ASN A 20 -18.89 18.38 -6.86
CA ASN A 20 -19.96 18.51 -7.83
C ASN A 20 -20.05 17.23 -8.70
N TYR A 21 -21.03 17.17 -9.60
CA TYR A 21 -21.23 15.97 -10.44
C TYR A 21 -19.96 15.57 -11.21
N GLU A 22 -19.29 16.53 -11.87
CA GLU A 22 -18.08 16.26 -12.65
C GLU A 22 -16.90 15.82 -11.77
N GLY A 23 -16.74 16.45 -10.62
CA GLY A 23 -15.69 16.07 -9.66
C GLY A 23 -15.93 14.70 -9.06
N ARG A 24 -17.18 14.33 -8.76
CA ARG A 24 -17.55 12.96 -8.35
C ARG A 24 -17.24 11.93 -9.43
N VAL A 25 -17.61 12.21 -10.69
CA VAL A 25 -17.30 11.31 -11.82
C VAL A 25 -15.79 11.14 -11.98
N ARG A 26 -15.02 12.23 -11.84
CA ARG A 26 -13.54 12.16 -11.89
C ARG A 26 -12.95 11.37 -10.73
N ALA A 27 -13.46 11.55 -9.52
CA ALA A 27 -13.03 10.82 -8.34
C ALA A 27 -13.32 9.31 -8.45
N GLU A 28 -14.50 8.94 -8.95
CA GLU A 28 -14.86 7.54 -9.19
C GLU A 28 -13.95 6.90 -10.26
N LYS A 29 -13.73 7.58 -11.39
CA LYS A 29 -12.81 7.10 -12.42
C LYS A 29 -11.38 6.92 -11.86
N HIS A 30 -10.90 7.87 -11.07
CA HIS A 30 -9.58 7.78 -10.46
C HIS A 30 -9.48 6.63 -9.44
N LYS A 31 -10.53 6.40 -8.65
CA LYS A 31 -10.62 5.23 -7.77
C LYS A 31 -10.50 3.93 -8.56
N ASP A 32 -11.19 3.81 -9.68
CA ASP A 32 -11.14 2.61 -10.52
C ASP A 32 -9.75 2.37 -11.11
N GLU A 33 -9.09 3.43 -11.59
CA GLU A 33 -7.69 3.38 -12.03
C GLU A 33 -6.75 2.89 -10.90
N LEU A 34 -6.90 3.44 -9.69
CA LEU A 34 -6.09 3.04 -8.54
C LEU A 34 -6.33 1.57 -8.13
N ILE A 35 -7.58 1.10 -8.18
CA ILE A 35 -7.90 -0.30 -7.86
C ILE A 35 -7.27 -1.24 -8.90
N LEU A 36 -7.33 -0.88 -10.18
CA LEU A 36 -6.71 -1.67 -11.26
C LEU A 36 -5.20 -1.74 -11.08
N ASP A 37 -4.54 -0.60 -10.86
CA ASP A 37 -3.09 -0.53 -10.64
C ASP A 37 -2.67 -1.33 -9.40
N TYR A 38 -3.40 -1.17 -8.29
CA TYR A 38 -3.17 -1.93 -7.06
C TYR A 38 -3.32 -3.44 -7.27
N THR A 39 -4.38 -3.86 -7.94
CA THR A 39 -4.65 -5.28 -8.19
C THR A 39 -3.59 -5.90 -9.10
N ALA A 40 -3.19 -5.17 -10.15
CA ALA A 40 -2.11 -5.60 -11.05
C ALA A 40 -0.76 -5.70 -10.30
N TYR A 41 -0.47 -4.74 -9.41
CA TYR A 41 0.74 -4.77 -8.59
C TYR A 41 0.77 -5.98 -7.65
N LEU A 42 -0.32 -6.27 -6.94
CA LEU A 42 -0.41 -7.45 -6.08
C LEU A 42 -0.32 -8.76 -6.86
N ALA A 43 -0.91 -8.83 -8.06
CA ALA A 43 -0.80 -10.01 -8.92
C ALA A 43 0.63 -10.25 -9.42
N ALA A 44 1.40 -9.18 -9.65
CA ALA A 44 2.81 -9.27 -10.02
C ALA A 44 3.74 -9.64 -8.85
N HIS A 45 3.26 -9.49 -7.60
CA HIS A 45 4.03 -9.69 -6.37
C HIS A 45 3.27 -10.60 -5.38
N PRO A 46 3.12 -11.90 -5.68
CA PRO A 46 2.34 -12.83 -4.86
C PRO A 46 2.84 -12.97 -3.42
N GLU A 47 4.11 -12.63 -3.15
CA GLU A 47 4.73 -12.61 -1.82
C GLU A 47 4.20 -11.49 -0.90
N ILE A 48 3.62 -10.43 -1.47
CA ILE A 48 3.18 -9.26 -0.70
C ILE A 48 1.91 -9.56 0.11
N THR A 49 0.93 -10.25 -0.48
CA THR A 49 -0.36 -10.49 0.18
C THR A 49 -0.21 -11.29 1.49
N PRO A 50 0.53 -12.42 1.53
CA PRO A 50 0.81 -13.13 2.78
C PRO A 50 1.58 -12.26 3.79
N LEU A 51 2.53 -11.47 3.32
CA LEU A 51 3.30 -10.58 4.19
C LEU A 51 2.39 -9.53 4.86
N LEU A 52 1.53 -8.87 4.09
CA LEU A 52 0.57 -7.89 4.62
C LEU A 52 -0.39 -8.55 5.62
N HIS A 53 -0.88 -9.76 5.31
CA HIS A 53 -1.73 -10.52 6.21
C HIS A 53 -1.03 -10.80 7.55
N ASP A 54 0.21 -11.28 7.51
CA ASP A 54 0.96 -11.62 8.73
C ASP A 54 1.29 -10.38 9.57
N ILE A 55 1.62 -9.25 8.93
CA ILE A 55 1.81 -7.96 9.62
C ILE A 55 0.52 -7.55 10.34
N MET A 56 -0.62 -7.62 9.65
CA MET A 56 -1.91 -7.27 10.24
C MET A 56 -2.28 -8.20 11.38
N GLN A 57 -2.05 -9.51 11.22
CA GLN A 57 -2.28 -10.49 12.27
C GLN A 57 -1.39 -10.21 13.50
N HIS A 58 -0.12 -9.89 13.30
CA HIS A 58 0.79 -9.49 14.38
C HIS A 58 0.26 -8.28 15.15
N LEU A 59 -0.17 -7.23 14.44
CA LEU A 59 -0.72 -6.02 15.07
C LEU A 59 -2.01 -6.28 15.85
N LEU A 60 -2.92 -7.09 15.30
CA LEU A 60 -4.20 -7.36 15.94
C LEU A 60 -4.05 -8.24 17.18
N LEU A 61 -3.06 -9.14 17.20
CA LEU A 61 -2.77 -10.01 18.33
C LEU A 61 -1.98 -9.29 19.43
N GLN A 62 -0.93 -8.56 19.06
CA GLN A 62 -0.04 -7.91 20.03
C GLN A 62 -0.55 -6.54 20.50
N LYS A 63 -1.35 -5.85 19.67
CA LYS A 63 -1.88 -4.51 19.92
C LYS A 63 -0.85 -3.56 20.56
N PRO A 64 0.34 -3.42 19.94
CA PRO A 64 1.42 -2.63 20.53
C PRO A 64 1.06 -1.13 20.58
N ASP A 65 1.57 -0.42 21.58
CA ASP A 65 1.40 1.04 21.73
C ASP A 65 2.00 1.83 20.55
N HIS A 66 2.97 1.24 19.85
CA HIS A 66 3.67 1.82 18.70
C HIS A 66 3.56 0.92 17.47
N PRO A 67 2.38 0.88 16.80
CA PRO A 67 2.11 -0.09 15.73
C PRO A 67 3.05 0.01 14.55
N LEU A 68 3.38 1.23 14.08
CA LEU A 68 4.27 1.40 12.93
C LEU A 68 5.71 0.94 13.22
N ALA A 69 6.19 1.13 14.45
CA ALA A 69 7.49 0.63 14.88
C ALA A 69 7.48 -0.91 14.92
N ALA A 70 6.45 -1.51 15.53
CA ALA A 70 6.28 -2.95 15.58
C ALA A 70 6.16 -3.60 14.19
N MET A 71 5.43 -2.98 13.25
CA MET A 71 5.39 -3.43 11.85
C MET A 71 6.78 -3.45 11.22
N SER A 72 7.54 -2.36 11.40
CA SER A 72 8.88 -2.22 10.83
C SER A 72 9.84 -3.27 11.39
N GLU A 73 9.76 -3.53 12.70
CA GLU A 73 10.53 -4.58 13.37
C GLU A 73 10.14 -5.97 12.89
N PHE A 74 8.85 -6.26 12.76
CA PHE A 74 8.33 -7.52 12.24
C PHE A 74 8.83 -7.80 10.82
N VAL A 75 8.72 -6.80 9.93
CA VAL A 75 9.22 -6.91 8.56
C VAL A 75 10.72 -7.16 8.55
N ARG A 76 11.50 -6.39 9.33
CA ARG A 76 12.95 -6.55 9.42
C ARG A 76 13.35 -7.93 9.91
N ALA A 77 12.72 -8.43 10.98
CA ALA A 77 13.01 -9.76 11.53
C ALA A 77 12.71 -10.88 10.52
N ARG A 78 11.61 -10.74 9.78
CA ARG A 78 11.23 -11.72 8.75
C ARG A 78 12.16 -11.67 7.54
N THR A 79 12.54 -10.48 7.06
CA THR A 79 13.42 -10.35 5.89
C THR A 79 14.88 -10.65 6.20
N SER A 80 15.36 -10.38 7.42
CA SER A 80 16.71 -10.75 7.85
C SER A 80 16.91 -12.27 7.93
N SER A 81 15.84 -13.04 8.08
CA SER A 81 15.92 -14.50 8.11
C SER A 81 16.19 -15.14 6.74
N PHE A 82 16.15 -14.37 5.65
CA PHE A 82 16.41 -14.84 4.29
C PHE A 82 17.82 -14.50 3.76
N LEU A 83 18.67 -13.86 4.59
CA LEU A 83 20.09 -13.61 4.33
C LEU A 83 20.94 -14.47 5.26
#